data_AF-A0A484L479-F1
#
_entry.id   AF-A0A484L479-F1
#
_cell.length_a   1.000
_cell.length_b   1.000
_cell.length_c   1.000
_cell.angle_alpha   90.00
_cell.angle_beta   90.00
_cell.angle_gamma   90.00
#
_symmetry.space_group_name_H-M   'P 1'
#
loop_
_entity.id
_entity.type
_entity.pdbx_description
1 polymer ?
#
loop_
_entity_poly.entity_id
_entity_poly.type
_entity_poly.pdbx_seq_one_letter_code
_entity_poly.pdbx_strand_id
1 'polypeptide(L)'
;MNKDGSYRTRDQLTSEWSHINRKVRKFIRVYEECARSWRSGTNDADVLRLATAWYQDDGHQGKVPIDLWRILSRSPKWQQLNNSDAGSSKKRSFVDTEVEFWSRNDDDDDDDSCCNVDFSGGNVNLITSIECWERKIEEARKDNKTVIANFSASWCSPCKTIAPFYCELSNKQPSLMFLVVDVDELSDLSSSWDVKATPTFFFIRDGKQFDVLLGANKAELQNKITAIVDSQTPCHT
;
A
#
# COMPACT_ATOMS: atom_id res chain seq x y z
N MET A 1 -7.71 0.97 17.32
CA MET A 1 -8.40 1.07 18.63
C MET A 1 -9.26 -0.17 18.79
N ASN A 2 -9.43 -0.67 20.02
CA ASN A 2 -10.40 -1.74 20.27
C ASN A 2 -11.81 -1.13 20.40
N LYS A 3 -12.87 -1.95 20.25
CA LYS A 3 -14.27 -1.49 20.23
C LYS A 3 -14.73 -0.82 21.52
N ASP A 4 -14.02 -1.04 22.61
CA ASP A 4 -14.18 -0.45 23.94
C ASP A 4 -13.45 0.89 24.10
N GLY A 5 -12.85 1.44 23.04
CA GLY A 5 -12.11 2.70 23.11
C GLY A 5 -10.75 2.59 23.80
N SER A 6 -10.34 1.39 24.23
CA SER A 6 -8.99 1.16 24.72
C SER A 6 -7.98 1.16 23.57
N TYR A 7 -6.83 1.76 23.83
CA TYR A 7 -5.70 1.75 22.92
C TYR A 7 -5.01 0.39 22.98
N ARG A 8 -4.72 -0.20 21.81
CA ARG A 8 -4.00 -1.49 21.72
C ARG A 8 -2.63 -1.36 22.37
N THR A 9 -2.26 -2.33 23.19
CA THR A 9 -0.97 -2.35 23.87
C THR A 9 0.17 -2.62 22.88
N ARG A 10 1.43 -2.29 23.25
CA ARG A 10 2.62 -2.49 22.41
C ARG A 10 2.71 -3.92 21.86
N ASP A 11 2.33 -4.90 22.66
CA ASP A 11 2.40 -6.32 22.32
C ASP A 11 1.16 -6.84 21.55
N GLN A 12 0.16 -5.99 21.31
CA GLN A 12 -1.00 -6.25 20.42
C GLN A 12 -0.81 -5.70 19.00
N LEU A 13 0.20 -4.84 18.79
CA LEU A 13 0.61 -4.33 17.47
C LEU A 13 1.70 -5.21 16.83
N THR A 14 2.19 -6.23 17.54
CA THR A 14 3.42 -6.95 17.21
C THR A 14 3.24 -8.23 16.42
N SER A 15 2.04 -8.65 16.01
CA SER A 15 1.87 -9.77 15.07
C SER A 15 1.74 -9.28 13.63
N GLU A 16 0.72 -8.47 13.32
CA GLU A 16 0.43 -8.00 11.94
C GLU A 16 1.46 -7.01 11.39
N TRP A 17 2.05 -6.17 12.26
CA TRP A 17 3.05 -5.19 11.85
C TRP A 17 4.47 -5.64 12.17
N SER A 18 4.65 -6.89 12.61
CA SER A 18 5.96 -7.44 13.00
C SER A 18 6.99 -7.29 11.90
N HIS A 19 6.61 -7.61 10.67
CA HIS A 19 7.46 -7.57 9.49
C HIS A 19 7.82 -6.15 9.10
N ILE A 20 6.83 -5.25 9.06
CA ILE A 20 7.05 -3.82 8.78
C ILE A 20 7.93 -3.20 9.86
N ASN A 21 7.63 -3.46 11.14
CA ASN A 21 8.45 -3.00 12.26
C ASN A 21 9.86 -3.59 12.22
N ARG A 22 10.03 -4.83 11.75
CA ARG A 22 11.35 -5.45 11.55
C ARG A 22 12.14 -4.73 10.46
N LYS A 23 11.53 -4.46 9.30
CA LYS A 23 12.15 -3.69 8.21
C LYS A 23 12.51 -2.27 8.64
N VAL A 24 11.56 -1.58 9.29
CA VAL A 24 11.76 -0.22 9.80
C VAL A 24 12.88 -0.19 10.85
N ARG A 25 12.92 -1.13 11.80
CA ARG A 25 14.01 -1.22 12.78
C ARG A 25 15.36 -1.54 12.14
N LYS A 26 15.40 -2.41 11.13
CA LYS A 26 16.62 -2.73 10.37
C LYS A 26 17.11 -1.49 9.62
N PHE A 27 16.21 -0.73 9.00
CA PHE A 27 16.52 0.52 8.32
C PHE A 27 17.02 1.60 9.28
N ILE A 28 16.40 1.75 10.46
CA ILE A 28 16.89 2.67 11.50
C ILE A 28 18.33 2.37 11.88
N ARG A 29 18.69 1.09 12.06
CA ARG A 29 20.08 0.74 12.40
C ARG A 29 21.05 1.20 11.33
N VAL A 30 20.72 0.96 10.06
CA VAL A 30 21.52 1.43 8.91
C VAL A 30 21.58 2.96 8.88
N TYR A 31 20.45 3.64 9.08
CA TYR A 31 20.39 5.11 9.14
C TYR A 31 21.25 5.69 10.25
N GLU A 32 21.17 5.14 11.46
CA GLU A 32 21.98 5.62 12.58
C GLU A 32 23.47 5.32 12.40
N GLU A 33 23.84 4.20 11.76
CA GLU A 33 25.22 3.92 11.37
C GLU A 33 25.74 4.94 10.34
N CYS A 34 24.92 5.28 9.33
CA CYS A 34 25.22 6.35 8.39
C CYS A 34 25.34 7.71 9.10
N ALA A 35 24.46 8.01 10.07
CA ALA A 35 24.50 9.25 10.83
C ALA A 35 25.73 9.36 11.75
N ARG A 36 26.17 8.25 12.36
CA ARG A 36 27.35 8.20 13.25
C ARG A 36 28.68 8.32 12.50
N SER A 37 28.73 7.87 11.26
CA SER A 37 29.95 7.89 10.44
C SER A 37 30.22 9.24 9.76
N TRP A 38 29.27 10.18 9.82
CA TRP A 38 29.34 11.46 9.10
C TRP A 38 29.61 12.65 10.02
N ARG A 39 30.41 13.61 9.53
CA ARG A 39 30.86 14.79 10.28
C ARG A 39 29.85 15.94 10.21
N SER A 40 30.03 16.91 11.11
CA SER A 40 29.20 18.11 11.29
C SER A 40 28.93 18.87 9.99
N GLY A 41 27.65 19.16 9.70
CA GLY A 41 27.21 20.01 8.57
C GLY A 41 26.29 19.34 7.53
N THR A 42 25.97 18.06 7.71
CA THR A 42 25.18 17.29 6.74
C THR A 42 23.67 17.41 6.99
N ASN A 43 22.87 17.54 5.93
CA ASN A 43 21.41 17.55 6.01
C ASN A 43 20.85 16.12 6.14
N ASP A 44 19.65 15.97 6.71
CA ASP A 44 18.99 14.66 6.89
C ASP A 44 18.74 13.90 5.57
N ALA A 45 18.64 14.62 4.45
CA ALA A 45 18.37 14.03 3.15
C ALA A 45 19.56 13.21 2.61
N ASP A 46 20.79 13.66 2.85
CA ASP A 46 22.01 12.95 2.44
C ASP A 46 22.22 11.68 3.25
N VAL A 47 21.97 11.73 4.56
CA VAL A 47 22.03 10.56 5.45
C VAL A 47 20.99 9.53 5.04
N LEU A 48 19.78 9.99 4.71
CA LEU A 48 18.69 9.13 4.24
C LEU A 48 19.00 8.47 2.89
N ARG A 49 19.58 9.22 1.95
CA ARG A 49 20.00 8.71 0.64
C ARG A 49 21.07 7.62 0.79
N LEU A 50 22.03 7.84 1.67
CA LEU A 50 23.08 6.86 1.96
C LEU A 50 22.51 5.61 2.63
N ALA A 51 21.68 5.79 3.66
CA ALA A 51 21.03 4.68 4.36
C ALA A 51 20.16 3.83 3.42
N THR A 52 19.47 4.48 2.48
CA THR A 52 18.68 3.80 1.45
C THR A 52 19.55 2.98 0.50
N ALA A 53 20.72 3.50 0.10
CA ALA A 53 21.65 2.77 -0.74
C ALA A 53 22.29 1.57 -0.04
N TRP A 54 22.47 1.65 1.28
CA TRP A 54 23.13 0.62 2.08
C TRP A 54 22.17 -0.41 2.69
N TYR A 55 20.89 -0.08 2.77
CA TYR A 55 19.88 -0.98 3.30
C TYR A 55 19.69 -2.19 2.37
N GLN A 56 20.10 -3.37 2.84
CA GLN A 56 19.83 -4.66 2.21
C GLN A 56 18.83 -5.46 3.04
N ASP A 57 17.69 -5.79 2.45
CA ASP A 57 16.72 -6.72 3.04
C ASP A 57 16.96 -8.13 2.47
N ASP A 58 16.75 -9.17 3.28
CA ASP A 58 17.14 -10.56 2.98
C ASP A 58 16.24 -11.24 1.93
N GLY A 59 15.57 -10.46 1.06
CA GLY A 59 14.54 -10.95 0.16
C GLY A 59 14.17 -10.02 -0.99
N HIS A 60 15.15 -9.41 -1.66
CA HIS A 60 15.08 -8.54 -2.86
C HIS A 60 15.30 -7.05 -2.60
N GLN A 61 15.98 -6.42 -3.56
CA GLN A 61 16.31 -4.99 -3.66
C GLN A 61 15.04 -4.12 -3.80
N GLY A 62 14.24 -4.03 -2.74
CA GLY A 62 13.03 -3.21 -2.70
C GLY A 62 13.20 -2.12 -1.66
N LYS A 63 13.27 -0.86 -2.12
CA LYS A 63 13.36 0.34 -1.28
C LYS A 63 12.35 0.23 -0.14
N VAL A 64 12.78 0.40 1.13
CA VAL A 64 11.83 0.78 2.19
C VAL A 64 11.12 2.01 1.65
N PRO A 65 9.77 2.02 1.50
CA PRO A 65 9.10 3.17 0.95
C PRO A 65 9.45 4.35 1.85
N ILE A 66 10.29 5.26 1.35
CA ILE A 66 10.85 6.38 2.12
C ILE A 66 9.72 7.20 2.73
N ASP A 67 8.57 7.22 2.06
CA ASP A 67 7.33 7.82 2.53
C ASP A 67 6.79 7.19 3.81
N LEU A 68 6.82 5.86 3.95
CA LEU A 68 6.44 5.18 5.19
C LEU A 68 7.37 5.59 6.34
N TRP A 69 8.68 5.66 6.11
CA TRP A 69 9.62 6.14 7.14
C TRP A 69 9.40 7.61 7.50
N ARG A 70 9.20 8.49 6.52
CA ARG A 70 8.95 9.93 6.73
C ARG A 70 7.63 10.18 7.49
N ILE A 71 6.61 9.38 7.22
CA ILE A 71 5.34 9.41 7.94
C ILE A 71 5.52 8.89 9.37
N LEU A 72 6.24 7.79 9.55
CA LEU A 72 6.49 7.20 10.86
C LEU A 72 7.41 8.07 11.73
N SER A 73 8.46 8.67 11.16
CA SER A 73 9.41 9.51 11.89
C SER A 73 8.79 10.81 12.39
N ARG A 74 7.78 11.33 11.71
CA ARG A 74 6.98 12.49 12.14
C ARG A 74 5.82 12.13 13.07
N SER A 75 5.54 10.85 13.29
CA SER A 75 4.47 10.41 14.17
C SER A 75 4.83 10.66 15.64
N PRO A 76 3.99 11.37 16.43
CA PRO A 76 4.24 11.65 17.85
C PRO A 76 4.47 10.40 18.70
N LYS A 77 3.80 9.29 18.36
CA LYS A 77 3.96 7.99 19.04
C LYS A 77 5.33 7.38 18.79
N TRP A 78 5.90 7.59 17.61
CA TRP A 78 7.19 7.02 17.22
C TRP A 78 8.35 7.80 17.83
N GLN A 79 8.23 9.13 17.89
CA GLN A 79 9.12 10.01 18.64
C GLN A 79 9.16 9.65 20.14
N GLN A 80 8.03 9.28 20.74
CA GLN A 80 8.00 8.85 22.15
C GLN A 80 8.68 7.50 22.39
N LEU A 81 8.59 6.55 21.45
CA LEU A 81 9.20 5.22 21.56
C LEU A 81 10.72 5.24 21.42
N ASN A 82 11.27 6.21 20.67
CA ASN A 82 12.72 6.34 20.47
C ASN A 82 13.42 7.11 21.62
N ASN A 83 12.65 7.74 22.50
CA ASN A 83 13.15 8.51 23.64
C ASN A 83 13.20 7.69 24.94
N SER A 84 12.89 6.38 24.90
CA SER A 84 12.85 5.54 26.10
C SER A 84 14.23 5.04 26.56
N ASP A 85 15.25 5.10 25.71
CA ASP A 85 16.61 4.61 26.01
C ASP A 85 17.69 5.51 25.39
N ALA A 86 17.77 6.77 25.82
CA ALA A 86 19.00 7.57 25.71
C ALA A 86 18.94 8.77 26.66
N GLY A 87 19.81 8.74 27.67
CA GLY A 87 20.06 9.91 28.51
C GLY A 87 20.54 11.11 27.70
N SER A 88 19.98 12.28 28.04
CA SER A 88 20.57 13.61 27.97
C SER A 88 21.36 13.98 26.70
N SER A 89 20.76 14.78 25.81
CA SER A 89 21.35 16.09 25.43
C SER A 89 20.44 16.94 24.51
N LYS A 90 20.12 18.14 25.03
CA LYS A 90 19.75 19.41 24.37
C LYS A 90 18.61 19.44 23.34
N LYS A 91 17.45 19.87 23.85
CA LYS A 91 16.46 20.70 23.13
C LYS A 91 17.13 21.90 22.46
N ARG A 92 16.71 22.24 21.24
CA ARG A 92 16.66 23.65 20.80
C ARG A 92 15.37 23.91 20.04
N SER A 93 14.87 25.11 20.29
CA SER A 93 13.51 25.59 20.18
C SER A 93 13.15 26.15 18.82
N PHE A 94 11.85 26.06 18.54
CA PHE A 94 11.02 26.94 17.72
C PHE A 94 11.52 28.40 17.65
N VAL A 95 11.64 28.93 16.42
CA VAL A 95 11.49 30.35 16.10
C VAL A 95 10.93 30.48 14.68
N ASP A 96 9.81 31.18 14.54
CA ASP A 96 9.25 31.68 13.28
C ASP A 96 10.18 32.73 12.67
N THR A 97 10.38 32.73 11.35
CA THR A 97 10.72 33.95 10.60
C THR A 97 10.36 33.76 9.12
N GLU A 98 9.37 34.53 8.67
CA GLU A 98 9.15 34.87 7.27
C GLU A 98 10.39 35.56 6.68
N VAL A 99 10.89 35.11 5.52
CA VAL A 99 11.58 36.01 4.58
C VAL A 99 11.23 35.59 3.14
N GLU A 100 10.86 36.61 2.39
CA GLU A 100 10.37 36.59 1.02
C GLU A 100 11.38 36.15 -0.06
N PHE A 101 10.82 35.45 -1.04
CA PHE A 101 10.94 35.63 -2.49
C PHE A 101 12.14 36.42 -3.04
N TRP A 102 13.01 35.74 -3.80
CA TRP A 102 13.58 36.29 -5.03
C TRP A 102 13.57 35.20 -6.12
N SER A 103 12.85 35.48 -7.20
CA SER A 103 12.83 34.68 -8.43
C SER A 103 14.21 34.44 -9.02
N ARG A 104 14.42 33.23 -9.55
CA ARG A 104 15.19 33.04 -10.79
C ARG A 104 14.65 31.82 -11.53
N ASN A 105 14.01 32.09 -12.67
CA ASN A 105 13.74 31.09 -13.69
C ASN A 105 15.09 30.69 -14.29
N ASP A 106 15.33 29.39 -14.39
CA ASP A 106 16.15 28.80 -15.44
C ASP A 106 15.45 27.50 -15.85
N ASP A 107 15.20 27.41 -17.15
CA ASP A 107 14.39 26.43 -17.87
C ASP A 107 15.09 25.05 -17.98
N ASP A 108 14.25 24.07 -18.38
CA ASP A 108 14.56 22.81 -19.06
C ASP A 108 14.64 21.48 -18.26
N ASP A 109 13.64 20.65 -18.59
CA ASP A 109 13.62 19.18 -18.76
C ASP A 109 13.10 18.22 -17.66
N ASP A 110 12.28 17.28 -18.16
CA ASP A 110 11.63 16.10 -17.58
C ASP A 110 10.39 16.28 -16.67
N ASP A 111 9.25 16.54 -17.32
CA ASP A 111 7.94 16.04 -16.90
C ASP A 111 7.92 14.50 -16.94
N ASP A 112 8.40 13.85 -15.88
CA ASP A 112 7.99 12.48 -15.52
C ASP A 112 7.36 12.52 -14.13
N SER A 113 6.23 13.23 -14.04
CA SER A 113 5.28 13.00 -12.96
C SER A 113 4.64 11.64 -13.20
N CYS A 114 5.40 10.59 -12.89
CA CYS A 114 4.91 9.22 -12.86
C CYS A 114 3.75 9.19 -11.87
N CYS A 115 2.54 9.37 -12.40
CA CYS A 115 1.33 9.46 -11.61
C CYS A 115 1.30 8.26 -10.65
N ASN A 116 1.35 8.56 -9.35
CA ASN A 116 1.28 7.55 -8.32
C ASN A 116 -0.19 7.12 -8.26
N VAL A 117 -0.56 6.13 -9.10
CA VAL A 117 -1.95 5.69 -9.24
C VAL A 117 -2.32 4.88 -8.01
N ASP A 118 -3.33 5.34 -7.27
CA ASP A 118 -3.92 4.59 -6.16
C ASP A 118 -4.79 3.46 -6.70
N PHE A 119 -4.27 2.23 -6.61
CA PHE A 119 -4.99 1.01 -6.99
C PHE A 119 -6.05 0.57 -5.98
N SER A 120 -6.09 1.19 -4.80
CA SER A 120 -6.94 0.82 -3.66
C SER A 120 -7.97 1.90 -3.28
N GLY A 121 -8.25 2.84 -4.18
CA GLY A 121 -9.25 3.87 -3.94
C GLY A 121 -10.68 3.34 -3.80
N GLY A 122 -11.55 4.10 -3.13
CA GLY A 122 -12.96 3.74 -2.95
C GLY A 122 -13.17 2.57 -1.99
N ASN A 123 -13.97 1.58 -2.41
CA ASN A 123 -14.27 0.36 -1.64
C ASN A 123 -13.39 -0.84 -2.04
N VAL A 124 -12.27 -0.60 -2.74
CA VAL A 124 -11.32 -1.64 -3.11
C VAL A 124 -10.47 -2.02 -1.90
N ASN A 125 -10.32 -3.31 -1.64
CA ASN A 125 -9.51 -3.83 -0.55
C ASN A 125 -8.14 -4.27 -1.09
N LEU A 126 -7.07 -3.62 -0.62
CA LEU A 126 -5.70 -4.06 -0.90
C LEU A 126 -5.38 -5.34 -0.12
N ILE A 127 -4.92 -6.37 -0.84
CA ILE A 127 -4.48 -7.63 -0.28
C ILE A 127 -2.96 -7.62 -0.15
N THR A 128 -2.47 -7.64 1.08
CA THR A 128 -1.03 -7.55 1.42
C THR A 128 -0.45 -8.86 1.93
N SER A 129 -1.26 -9.90 2.12
CA SER A 129 -0.84 -11.23 2.58
C SER A 129 -1.83 -12.32 2.17
N ILE A 130 -1.37 -13.56 2.16
CA ILE A 130 -2.22 -14.75 1.92
C ILE A 130 -3.31 -14.86 2.99
N GLU A 131 -2.99 -14.56 4.25
CA GLU A 131 -3.99 -14.54 5.33
C GLU A 131 -5.07 -13.47 5.10
N CYS A 132 -4.68 -12.29 4.58
CA CYS A 132 -5.62 -11.24 4.22
C CYS A 132 -6.55 -11.68 3.08
N TRP A 133 -5.99 -12.36 2.07
CA TRP A 133 -6.74 -12.98 0.98
C TRP A 133 -7.78 -13.97 1.51
N GLU A 134 -7.36 -14.98 2.28
CA GLU A 134 -8.24 -16.01 2.83
C GLU A 134 -9.36 -15.42 3.69
N ARG A 135 -9.01 -14.46 4.56
CA ARG A 135 -9.98 -13.75 5.40
C ARG A 135 -11.03 -13.03 4.56
N LYS A 136 -10.62 -12.35 3.48
CA LYS A 136 -11.54 -11.63 2.60
C LYS A 136 -12.43 -12.56 1.78
N ILE A 137 -11.89 -13.68 1.29
CA ILE A 137 -12.68 -14.71 0.62
C ILE A 137 -13.74 -15.30 1.57
N GLU A 138 -13.37 -15.60 2.82
CA GLU A 138 -14.30 -16.14 3.82
C GLU A 138 -15.33 -15.10 4.28
N GLU A 139 -14.95 -13.82 4.41
CA GLU A 139 -15.87 -12.70 4.65
C GLU A 139 -16.91 -12.60 3.53
N ALA A 140 -16.47 -12.61 2.27
CA ALA A 140 -17.37 -12.57 1.13
C ALA A 140 -18.32 -13.78 1.10
N ARG A 141 -17.83 -14.97 1.42
CA ARG A 141 -18.65 -16.18 1.50
C ARG A 141 -19.74 -16.08 2.58
N LYS A 142 -19.38 -15.57 3.77
CA LYS A 142 -20.36 -15.36 4.86
C LYS A 142 -21.43 -14.33 4.50
N ASP A 143 -21.02 -13.29 3.80
CA ASP A 143 -21.91 -12.21 3.37
C ASP A 143 -22.63 -12.51 2.03
N ASN A 144 -22.42 -13.71 1.47
CA ASN A 144 -22.93 -14.12 0.15
C ASN A 144 -22.59 -13.11 -0.98
N LYS A 145 -21.41 -12.48 -0.89
CA LYS A 145 -20.91 -11.54 -1.88
C LYS A 145 -20.09 -12.24 -2.95
N THR A 146 -20.20 -11.75 -4.17
CA THR A 146 -19.26 -12.12 -5.24
C THR A 146 -18.02 -11.24 -5.15
N VAL A 147 -16.86 -11.87 -5.22
CA VAL A 147 -15.56 -11.19 -5.19
C VAL A 147 -15.09 -10.97 -6.62
N ILE A 148 -14.64 -9.74 -6.89
CA ILE A 148 -13.95 -9.35 -8.13
C ILE A 148 -12.51 -9.07 -7.72
N ALA A 149 -11.57 -9.96 -8.02
CA ALA A 149 -10.18 -9.82 -7.63
C ALA A 149 -9.32 -9.37 -8.82
N ASN A 150 -8.74 -8.18 -8.73
CA ASN A 150 -7.82 -7.62 -9.72
C ASN A 150 -6.36 -7.95 -9.34
N PHE A 151 -5.74 -8.86 -10.09
CA PHE A 151 -4.31 -9.12 -10.03
C PHE A 151 -3.59 -8.12 -10.94
N SER A 152 -2.85 -7.20 -10.33
CA SER A 152 -2.30 -5.98 -10.93
C SER A 152 -0.82 -5.84 -10.63
N ALA A 153 -0.15 -4.92 -11.31
CA ALA A 153 1.24 -4.56 -11.04
C ALA A 153 1.45 -3.04 -11.17
N SER A 154 2.29 -2.47 -10.32
CA SER A 154 2.59 -1.03 -10.30
C SER A 154 3.31 -0.53 -11.56
N TRP A 155 4.09 -1.39 -12.22
CA TRP A 155 4.81 -1.08 -13.47
C TRP A 155 3.96 -1.31 -14.74
N CYS A 156 2.77 -1.90 -14.60
CA CYS A 156 1.90 -2.23 -15.72
C CYS A 156 1.05 -1.03 -16.14
N SER A 157 1.34 -0.47 -17.32
CA SER A 157 0.59 0.68 -17.86
C SER A 157 -0.92 0.40 -18.05
N PRO A 158 -1.35 -0.73 -18.65
CA PRO A 158 -2.78 -1.06 -18.73
C PRO A 158 -3.48 -1.14 -17.36
N CYS A 159 -2.74 -1.57 -16.33
CA CYS A 159 -3.23 -1.65 -14.96
C CYS A 159 -3.52 -0.26 -14.40
N LYS A 160 -2.59 0.69 -14.60
CA LYS A 160 -2.77 2.11 -14.22
C LYS A 160 -3.99 2.72 -14.92
N THR A 161 -4.22 2.38 -16.19
CA THR A 161 -5.36 2.92 -16.97
C THR A 161 -6.73 2.43 -16.49
N ILE A 162 -6.83 1.20 -16.00
CA ILE A 162 -8.11 0.62 -15.54
C ILE A 162 -8.39 0.85 -14.06
N ALA A 163 -7.36 1.07 -13.24
CA ALA A 163 -7.48 1.31 -11.80
C ALA A 163 -8.57 2.33 -11.40
N PRO A 164 -8.63 3.57 -11.93
CA PRO A 164 -9.66 4.53 -11.52
C PRO A 164 -11.08 4.06 -11.83
N PHE A 165 -11.26 3.35 -12.95
CA PHE A 165 -12.56 2.79 -13.34
C PHE A 165 -12.96 1.64 -12.42
N TYR A 166 -12.01 0.78 -12.05
CA TYR A 166 -12.22 -0.30 -11.09
C TYR A 166 -12.60 0.24 -9.70
N CYS A 167 -11.94 1.30 -9.23
CA CYS A 167 -12.30 1.98 -7.99
C CYS A 167 -13.70 2.60 -8.07
N GLU A 168 -14.08 3.23 -9.18
CA GLU A 168 -15.43 3.76 -9.40
C GLU A 168 -16.50 2.66 -9.34
N LEU A 169 -16.26 1.52 -9.98
CA LEU A 169 -17.15 0.36 -9.93
C LEU A 169 -17.33 -0.17 -8.50
N SER A 170 -16.25 -0.18 -7.70
CA SER A 170 -16.31 -0.59 -6.29
C SER A 170 -17.24 0.28 -5.43
N ASN A 171 -17.33 1.57 -5.75
CA ASN A 171 -18.24 2.50 -5.07
C ASN A 171 -19.69 2.30 -5.52
N LYS A 172 -19.89 2.04 -6.81
CA LYS A 172 -21.23 1.83 -7.40
C LYS A 172 -21.86 0.49 -7.01
N GLN A 173 -21.05 -0.53 -6.72
CA GLN A 173 -21.53 -1.89 -6.47
C GLN A 173 -21.10 -2.44 -5.09
N PRO A 174 -21.64 -1.91 -3.98
CA PRO A 174 -21.28 -2.34 -2.62
C PRO A 174 -21.76 -3.77 -2.26
N SER A 175 -22.65 -4.35 -3.08
CA SER A 175 -23.08 -5.75 -3.01
C SER A 175 -21.97 -6.72 -3.43
N LEU A 176 -20.98 -6.25 -4.19
CA LEU A 176 -19.81 -7.01 -4.58
C LEU A 176 -18.61 -6.65 -3.70
N MET A 177 -17.62 -7.52 -3.63
CA MET A 177 -16.36 -7.26 -2.94
C MET A 177 -15.25 -7.07 -3.96
N PHE A 178 -14.61 -5.90 -3.96
CA PHE A 178 -13.52 -5.58 -4.86
C PHE A 178 -12.18 -5.74 -4.12
N LEU A 179 -11.28 -6.55 -4.68
CA LEU A 179 -9.95 -6.81 -4.14
C LEU A 179 -8.90 -6.43 -5.17
N VAL A 180 -7.78 -5.88 -4.72
CA VAL A 180 -6.58 -5.71 -5.55
C VAL A 180 -5.41 -6.49 -4.93
N VAL A 181 -4.71 -7.23 -5.77
CA VAL A 181 -3.55 -8.05 -5.43
C VAL A 181 -2.39 -7.57 -6.29
N ASP A 182 -1.29 -7.17 -5.68
CA ASP A 182 -0.05 -6.92 -6.41
C ASP A 182 0.65 -8.25 -6.69
N VAL A 183 0.90 -8.55 -7.96
CA VAL A 183 1.49 -9.82 -8.38
C VAL A 183 2.95 -9.99 -7.96
N ASP A 184 3.67 -8.89 -7.75
CA ASP A 184 5.05 -8.91 -7.30
C ASP A 184 5.13 -9.11 -5.78
N GLU A 185 4.19 -8.51 -5.02
CA GLU A 185 4.14 -8.69 -3.56
C GLU A 185 3.63 -10.08 -3.15
N LEU A 186 2.69 -10.63 -3.92
CA LEU A 186 2.06 -11.93 -3.66
C LEU A 186 2.25 -12.89 -4.84
N SER A 187 3.50 -13.15 -5.19
CA SER A 187 3.90 -14.01 -6.32
C SER A 187 3.44 -15.45 -6.17
N ASP A 188 3.52 -16.04 -4.97
CA ASP A 188 3.04 -17.41 -4.69
C ASP A 188 1.53 -17.54 -4.90
N LEU A 189 0.77 -16.55 -4.39
CA LEU A 189 -0.68 -16.48 -4.59
C LEU A 189 -1.01 -16.31 -6.08
N SER A 190 -0.33 -15.39 -6.76
CA SER A 190 -0.53 -15.12 -8.19
C SER A 190 -0.22 -16.35 -9.06
N SER A 191 0.82 -17.10 -8.70
CA SER A 191 1.18 -18.36 -9.37
C SER A 191 0.13 -19.45 -9.11
N SER A 192 -0.37 -19.57 -7.87
CA SER A 192 -1.41 -20.55 -7.53
C SER A 192 -2.74 -20.30 -8.25
N TRP A 193 -3.02 -19.05 -8.60
CA TRP A 193 -4.18 -18.63 -9.40
C TRP A 193 -3.91 -18.60 -10.92
N ASP A 194 -2.76 -19.09 -11.39
CA ASP A 194 -2.37 -19.14 -12.80
C ASP A 194 -2.46 -17.78 -13.52
N VAL A 195 -2.00 -16.71 -12.85
CA VAL A 195 -1.95 -15.36 -13.44
C VAL A 195 -0.88 -15.31 -14.53
N LYS A 196 -1.32 -15.20 -15.79
CA LYS A 196 -0.44 -15.14 -16.97
C LYS A 196 -0.17 -13.74 -17.50
N ALA A 197 -1.01 -12.78 -17.13
CA ALA A 197 -0.92 -11.40 -17.59
C ALA A 197 -1.54 -10.46 -16.56
N THR A 198 -1.11 -9.20 -16.56
CA THR A 198 -1.70 -8.15 -15.74
C THR A 198 -2.29 -7.04 -16.62
N PRO A 199 -3.48 -6.49 -16.27
CA PRO A 199 -4.33 -6.91 -15.17
C PRO A 199 -5.09 -8.21 -15.51
N THR A 200 -5.37 -9.04 -14.51
CA THR A 200 -6.30 -10.17 -14.63
C THR A 200 -7.36 -10.04 -13.55
N PHE A 201 -8.63 -10.14 -13.93
CA PHE A 201 -9.76 -10.08 -13.01
C PHE A 201 -10.36 -11.47 -12.85
N PHE A 202 -10.37 -11.99 -11.63
CA PHE A 202 -11.08 -13.22 -11.29
C PHE A 202 -12.41 -12.90 -10.63
N PHE A 203 -13.43 -13.64 -11.04
CA PHE A 203 -14.77 -13.56 -10.48
C PHE A 203 -14.99 -14.81 -9.62
N ILE A 204 -15.15 -14.61 -8.33
CA ILE A 204 -15.14 -15.68 -7.32
C ILE A 204 -16.44 -15.63 -6.53
N ARG A 205 -17.08 -16.78 -6.37
CA ARG A 205 -18.25 -16.99 -5.51
C ARG A 205 -18.08 -18.29 -4.75
N ASP A 206 -18.40 -18.29 -3.46
CA ASP A 206 -18.21 -19.45 -2.57
C ASP A 206 -16.78 -20.03 -2.58
N GLY A 207 -15.79 -19.15 -2.69
CA GLY A 207 -14.37 -19.53 -2.77
C GLY A 207 -13.95 -20.18 -4.10
N LYS A 208 -14.84 -20.27 -5.09
CA LYS A 208 -14.55 -20.84 -6.41
C LYS A 208 -14.57 -19.76 -7.48
N GLN A 209 -13.55 -19.79 -8.34
CA GLN A 209 -13.56 -19.02 -9.58
C GLN A 209 -14.64 -19.57 -10.51
N PHE A 210 -15.46 -18.69 -11.09
CA PHE A 210 -16.44 -19.06 -12.12
C PHE A 210 -16.27 -18.28 -13.42
N ASP A 211 -15.54 -17.17 -13.41
CA ASP A 211 -15.23 -16.38 -14.61
C ASP A 211 -13.86 -15.69 -14.44
N VAL A 212 -13.25 -15.32 -15.56
CA VAL A 212 -11.98 -14.60 -15.64
C VAL A 212 -11.99 -13.60 -16.79
N LEU A 213 -11.38 -12.45 -16.59
CA LEU A 213 -11.14 -11.45 -17.62
C LEU A 213 -9.66 -11.12 -17.65
N LEU A 214 -9.05 -11.24 -18.83
CA LEU A 214 -7.65 -10.92 -19.06
C LEU A 214 -7.53 -9.54 -19.70
N GLY A 215 -6.63 -8.71 -19.18
CA GLY A 215 -6.31 -7.40 -19.73
C GLY A 215 -7.27 -6.29 -19.32
N ALA A 216 -6.90 -5.06 -19.70
CA ALA A 216 -7.60 -3.83 -19.32
C ALA A 216 -8.83 -3.52 -20.20
N ASN A 217 -9.80 -4.44 -20.27
CA ASN A 217 -11.03 -4.25 -21.05
C ASN A 217 -12.16 -3.66 -20.18
N LYS A 218 -12.34 -2.33 -20.21
CA LYS A 218 -13.36 -1.62 -19.40
C LYS A 218 -14.79 -2.06 -19.72
N ALA A 219 -15.14 -2.18 -21.00
CA ALA A 219 -16.49 -2.51 -21.42
C ALA A 219 -16.89 -3.93 -21.00
N GLU A 220 -15.98 -4.90 -21.19
CA GLU A 220 -16.24 -6.28 -20.80
C GLU A 220 -16.29 -6.46 -19.29
N LEU A 221 -15.40 -5.78 -18.54
CA LEU A 221 -15.44 -5.76 -17.07
C LEU A 221 -16.79 -5.25 -16.57
N GLN A 222 -17.27 -4.14 -17.12
CA GLN A 222 -18.58 -3.56 -16.76
C GLN A 222 -19.72 -4.52 -17.09
N ASN A 223 -19.74 -5.09 -18.29
CA ASN A 223 -20.79 -6.01 -18.73
C ASN A 223 -20.87 -7.25 -17.82
N LYS A 224 -19.72 -7.83 -17.46
CA LYS A 224 -19.67 -8.98 -16.53
C LYS A 224 -20.19 -8.60 -15.15
N ILE A 225 -19.80 -7.43 -14.62
CA ILE A 225 -20.29 -6.95 -13.32
C ILE A 225 -21.80 -6.71 -13.35
N THR A 226 -22.33 -6.04 -14.38
CA THR A 226 -23.76 -5.80 -14.54
C THR A 226 -24.53 -7.12 -14.59
N ALA A 227 -24.09 -8.10 -15.40
CA ALA A 227 -24.73 -9.41 -15.47
C ALA A 227 -24.76 -10.13 -14.10
N ILE A 228 -23.70 -10.00 -13.30
CA ILE A 228 -23.64 -10.56 -11.94
C ILE A 228 -24.67 -9.88 -11.03
N VAL A 229 -24.75 -8.55 -11.05
CA VAL A 229 -25.69 -7.79 -10.21
C VAL A 229 -27.14 -8.06 -10.61
N ASP A 230 -27.43 -8.13 -11.90
CA ASP A 230 -28.76 -8.48 -12.41
C ASP A 230 -29.18 -9.88 -11.97
N SER A 231 -28.24 -10.84 -11.97
CA SER A 231 -28.49 -12.21 -11.49
C SER A 231 -28.72 -12.34 -9.98
N GLN A 232 -28.30 -11.35 -9.18
CA GLN A 232 -28.44 -11.33 -7.72
C GLN A 232 -29.73 -10.66 -7.25
N THR A 233 -30.44 -9.94 -8.14
CA THR A 233 -31.67 -9.26 -7.77
C THR A 233 -32.81 -10.27 -7.71
N PRO A 234 -33.46 -10.50 -6.56
CA PRO A 234 -34.65 -11.33 -6.51
C PRO A 234 -35.72 -10.71 -7.41
N CYS A 235 -36.31 -11.52 -8.28
CA CYS A 235 -37.57 -11.22 -8.94
C CYS A 235 -38.60 -10.84 -7.86
N HIS A 236 -38.81 -9.54 -7.65
CA HIS A 236 -39.91 -9.04 -6.83
C HIS A 236 -41.19 -9.22 -7.64
N THR A 237 -41.87 -10.36 -7.44
CA THR A 237 -43.28 -10.58 -7.76
C THR A 237 -44.10 -10.54 -6.49
#